data_AF-A0A315DYS8-F1
#
_entry.id   AF-A0A315DYS8-F1
#
_cell.length_a   1.000
_cell.length_b   1.000
_cell.length_c   1.000
_cell.angle_alpha   90.00
_cell.angle_beta   90.00
_cell.angle_gamma   90.00
#
_symmetry.space_group_name_H-M   'P 1'
#
loop_
_entity.id
_entity.type
_entity.pdbx_description
1 polymer ?
#
loop_
_entity_poly.entity_id
_entity_poly.type
_entity_poly.pdbx_seq_one_letter_code
_entity_poly.pdbx_strand_id
1 'polypeptide(L)'
;MSTDQVPLQAAQLKALAQKPSRDCTCGMGACAAWESVPGQRWPAKHVTLLGSLWSADRFGPEPTYEEFHPNKTRYDSADAPIAPAFFPYNRCDVFGCGACGRVLLKYTEYGGYYVDDRVRAVQADLVVAHNKAPENDRAS
;
A
#
# COMPACT_ATOMS: atom_id res chain seq x y z
N MET A 1 -10.43 22.58 -2.00
CA MET A 1 -8.97 22.77 -2.04
C MET A 1 -8.37 21.55 -2.68
N SER A 2 -8.07 21.63 -3.97
CA SER A 2 -7.48 20.53 -4.73
C SER A 2 -6.02 20.40 -4.31
N THR A 3 -5.65 19.25 -3.77
CA THR A 3 -4.25 18.86 -3.67
C THR A 3 -4.02 17.84 -4.78
N ASP A 4 -3.48 18.32 -5.90
CA ASP A 4 -2.82 17.50 -6.93
C ASP A 4 -1.57 16.88 -6.31
N GLN A 5 -1.77 15.94 -5.39
CA GLN A 5 -0.68 15.29 -4.70
C GLN A 5 -0.18 14.14 -5.56
N VAL A 6 0.94 14.35 -6.25
CA VAL A 6 1.59 13.34 -7.08
C VAL A 6 1.75 12.03 -6.28
N PRO A 7 1.29 10.88 -6.83
CA PRO A 7 1.39 9.60 -6.13
C PRO A 7 2.85 9.22 -5.88
N LEU A 8 3.09 8.60 -4.73
CA LEU A 8 4.39 8.01 -4.40
C LEU A 8 4.70 6.88 -5.36
N GLN A 9 5.88 6.94 -5.98
CA GLN A 9 6.36 5.91 -6.88
C GLN A 9 7.07 4.78 -6.14
N ALA A 10 7.19 3.61 -6.77
CA ALA A 10 7.83 2.43 -6.19
C ALA A 10 9.24 2.70 -5.64
N ALA A 11 10.04 3.51 -6.34
CA ALA A 11 11.37 3.88 -5.89
C ALA A 11 11.34 4.73 -4.59
N GLN A 12 10.38 5.64 -4.46
CA GLN A 12 10.20 6.46 -3.25
C GLN A 12 9.69 5.61 -2.09
N LEU A 13 8.72 4.74 -2.33
CA LEU A 13 8.23 3.78 -1.33
C LEU A 13 9.35 2.89 -0.80
N LYS A 14 10.16 2.34 -1.72
CA LYS A 14 11.32 1.52 -1.38
C LYS A 14 12.33 2.31 -0.54
N ALA A 15 12.68 3.52 -0.95
CA ALA A 15 13.62 4.36 -0.22
C ALA A 15 13.13 4.72 1.20
N LEU A 16 11.82 4.93 1.38
CA LEU A 16 11.24 5.12 2.72
C LEU A 16 11.41 3.86 3.58
N ALA A 17 11.14 2.68 3.02
CA ALA A 17 11.17 1.41 3.74
C ALA A 17 12.58 0.84 3.97
N GLN A 18 13.59 1.29 3.22
CA GLN A 18 14.99 0.89 3.42
C GLN A 18 15.62 1.46 4.70
N LYS A 19 15.02 2.48 5.29
CA LYS A 19 15.51 3.06 6.54
C LYS A 19 15.41 2.01 7.66
N PRO A 20 16.43 1.86 8.52
CA PRO A 20 16.40 0.89 9.60
C PRO A 20 15.18 1.11 10.50
N SER A 21 14.49 0.02 10.82
CA SER A 21 13.40 0.03 11.80
C SER A 21 13.88 -0.51 13.15
N ARG A 22 13.19 -0.12 14.22
CA ARG A 22 13.44 -0.59 15.59
C ARG A 22 12.25 -1.37 16.12
N ASP A 23 12.45 -2.10 17.20
CA ASP A 23 11.34 -2.73 17.94
C ASP A 23 10.39 -1.68 18.50
N CYS A 24 9.10 -2.03 18.57
CA CYS A 24 8.07 -1.09 18.93
C CYS A 24 6.79 -1.77 19.38
N THR A 25 6.05 -1.08 20.24
CA THR A 25 4.74 -1.47 20.77
C THR A 25 3.58 -1.09 19.86
N CYS A 26 3.81 -0.48 18.69
CA CYS A 26 2.74 -0.13 17.75
C CYS A 26 2.02 -1.36 17.16
N GLY A 27 2.58 -2.57 17.32
CA GLY A 27 1.98 -3.83 16.90
C GLY A 27 1.95 -4.08 15.38
N MET A 28 2.27 -3.06 14.57
CA MET A 28 2.17 -3.15 13.10
C MET A 28 3.32 -3.94 12.46
N GLY A 29 4.38 -4.24 13.21
CA GLY A 29 5.47 -5.10 12.73
C GLY A 29 5.05 -6.54 12.43
N ALA A 30 3.93 -7.01 12.99
CA ALA A 30 3.39 -8.34 12.72
C ALA A 30 2.64 -8.43 11.38
N CYS A 31 2.28 -7.31 10.77
CA CYS A 31 1.51 -7.26 9.52
C CYS A 31 2.42 -7.49 8.29
N ALA A 32 3.11 -8.62 8.21
CA ALA A 32 4.01 -8.94 7.10
C ALA A 32 3.24 -9.16 5.77
N ALA A 33 2.02 -9.68 5.88
CA ALA A 33 1.02 -9.76 4.82
C ALA A 33 -0.13 -8.77 5.09
N TRP A 34 -1.17 -8.79 4.24
CA TRP A 34 -2.39 -8.03 4.48
C TRP A 34 -3.16 -8.58 5.67
N GLU A 35 -3.39 -7.72 6.67
CA GLU A 35 -4.11 -8.04 7.90
C GLU A 35 -5.27 -7.08 8.11
N SER A 36 -6.39 -7.57 8.66
CA SER A 36 -7.47 -6.70 9.13
C SER A 36 -7.01 -5.95 10.39
N VAL A 37 -7.01 -4.63 10.32
CA VAL A 37 -6.62 -3.74 11.41
C VAL A 37 -7.76 -2.75 11.66
N PRO A 38 -8.75 -3.13 12.48
CA PRO A 38 -9.84 -2.23 12.84
C PRO A 38 -9.29 -1.02 13.61
N GLY A 39 -10.03 0.09 13.61
CA GLY A 39 -9.57 1.39 14.13
C GLY A 39 -8.98 1.36 15.54
N GLN A 40 -9.45 0.46 16.42
CA GLN A 40 -8.93 0.30 17.78
C GLN A 40 -7.50 -0.27 17.82
N ARG A 41 -7.12 -1.09 16.84
CA ARG A 41 -5.77 -1.66 16.69
C ARG A 41 -4.84 -0.69 15.95
N TRP A 42 -5.38 0.25 15.18
CA TRP A 42 -4.59 1.23 14.44
C TRP A 42 -3.90 2.24 15.39
N PRO A 43 -2.56 2.34 15.40
CA PRO A 43 -1.83 3.17 16.35
C PRO A 43 -1.77 4.64 15.90
N ALA A 44 -2.93 5.30 15.72
CA ALA A 44 -3.07 6.62 15.11
C ALA A 44 -2.15 7.71 15.71
N LYS A 45 -1.80 7.61 17.00
CA LYS A 45 -0.88 8.55 17.68
C LYS A 45 0.58 8.40 17.28
N HIS A 46 0.95 7.24 16.75
CA HIS A 46 2.34 6.89 16.41
C HIS A 46 2.62 6.90 14.91
N VAL A 47 1.59 7.03 14.08
CA VAL A 47 1.70 6.93 12.63
C VAL A 47 1.23 8.21 11.96
N THR A 48 1.96 8.64 10.93
CA THR A 48 1.64 9.82 10.14
C THR A 48 1.56 9.46 8.66
N LEU A 49 0.69 10.14 7.92
CA LEU A 49 0.60 9.98 6.47
C LEU A 49 1.89 10.51 5.84
N LEU A 50 2.54 9.69 5.01
CA LEU A 50 3.73 10.04 4.23
C LEU A 50 3.39 10.35 2.76
N GLY A 51 2.27 9.83 2.27
CA GLY A 51 1.77 10.04 0.93
C GLY A 51 0.74 8.98 0.54
N SER A 52 0.35 8.97 -0.73
CA SER A 52 -0.58 7.97 -1.28
C SER A 52 0.04 7.32 -2.51
N LEU A 53 -0.25 6.03 -2.71
CA LEU A 53 0.02 5.31 -3.97
C LEU A 53 -1.14 5.49 -4.96
N TRP A 54 -2.30 5.96 -4.49
CA TRP A 54 -3.44 6.28 -5.35
C TRP A 54 -3.10 7.49 -6.23
N SER A 55 -3.35 7.36 -7.53
CA SER A 55 -3.36 8.50 -8.47
C SER A 55 -4.11 9.71 -7.90
N ALA A 56 -3.50 10.89 -8.02
CA ALA A 56 -4.05 12.15 -7.57
C ALA A 56 -5.33 12.56 -8.31
N ASP A 57 -5.46 12.08 -9.55
CA ASP A 57 -6.58 12.44 -10.42
C ASP A 57 -7.84 11.64 -10.04
N ARG A 58 -8.67 12.25 -9.19
CA ARG A 58 -9.99 11.71 -8.79
C ARG A 58 -10.97 11.58 -9.96
N PHE A 59 -10.71 12.23 -11.10
CA PHE A 59 -11.51 12.12 -12.31
C PHE A 59 -10.85 11.25 -13.38
N GLY A 60 -9.66 10.72 -13.08
CA GLY A 60 -8.92 9.80 -13.93
C GLY A 60 -9.54 8.40 -13.96
N PRO A 61 -8.99 7.50 -14.77
CA PRO A 61 -9.46 6.12 -14.83
C PRO A 61 -9.36 5.44 -13.46
N GLU A 62 -10.37 4.64 -13.13
CA GLU A 62 -10.42 3.84 -11.90
C GLU A 62 -9.17 2.95 -11.79
N PRO A 63 -8.52 2.85 -10.61
CA PRO A 63 -7.39 1.96 -10.42
C PRO A 63 -7.76 0.51 -10.76
N THR A 64 -6.88 -0.18 -11.47
CA THR A 64 -7.12 -1.59 -11.82
C THR A 64 -7.30 -2.49 -10.58
N TYR A 65 -8.09 -3.55 -10.74
CA TYR A 65 -8.21 -4.64 -9.76
C TYR A 65 -7.27 -5.82 -10.06
N GLU A 66 -6.40 -5.71 -11.07
CA GLU A 66 -5.42 -6.75 -11.39
C GLU A 66 -4.36 -6.88 -10.29
N GLU A 67 -4.08 -8.11 -9.88
CA GLU A 67 -3.01 -8.45 -8.93
C GLU A 67 -1.72 -8.85 -9.67
N PHE A 68 -0.57 -8.53 -9.07
CA PHE A 68 0.74 -8.87 -9.63
C PHE A 68 1.45 -9.97 -8.83
N HIS A 69 1.41 -11.21 -9.34
CA HIS A 69 1.96 -12.40 -8.70
C HIS A 69 2.78 -13.28 -9.66
N PRO A 70 3.92 -12.79 -10.18
CA PRO A 70 4.76 -13.53 -11.14
C PRO A 70 5.30 -14.86 -10.59
N ASN A 71 5.46 -14.95 -9.27
CA ASN A 71 5.97 -16.13 -8.57
C ASN A 71 4.87 -16.98 -7.94
N LYS A 72 3.61 -16.87 -8.42
CA LYS A 72 2.44 -17.61 -7.90
C LYS A 72 2.17 -17.41 -6.40
N THR A 73 2.61 -16.27 -5.85
CA THR A 73 2.13 -15.77 -4.55
C THR A 73 0.63 -15.45 -4.64
N ARG A 74 0.00 -15.19 -3.50
CA ARG A 74 -1.39 -14.75 -3.42
C ARG A 74 -1.49 -13.43 -2.67
N TYR A 75 -2.65 -12.79 -2.72
CA TYR A 75 -2.97 -11.57 -1.97
C TYR A 75 -2.49 -11.61 -0.51
N ASP A 76 -2.73 -12.71 0.21
CA ASP A 76 -2.39 -12.87 1.64
C ASP A 76 -0.96 -13.36 1.90
N SER A 77 -0.12 -13.49 0.87
CA SER A 77 1.24 -14.01 1.03
C SER A 77 2.20 -12.93 1.52
N ALA A 78 2.95 -13.21 2.60
CA ALA A 78 3.89 -12.26 3.19
C ALA A 78 5.05 -11.89 2.24
N ASP A 79 5.40 -12.81 1.33
CA ASP A 79 6.41 -12.68 0.28
C ASP A 79 5.83 -12.18 -1.06
N ALA A 80 4.54 -11.86 -1.13
CA ALA A 80 3.95 -11.28 -2.33
C ALA A 80 4.62 -9.94 -2.68
N PRO A 81 4.96 -9.69 -3.97
CA PRO A 81 5.53 -8.42 -4.38
C PRO A 81 4.64 -7.24 -4.00
N ILE A 82 5.25 -6.15 -3.54
CA ILE A 82 4.60 -4.86 -3.33
C ILE A 82 4.76 -4.07 -4.62
N ALA A 83 3.72 -4.08 -5.45
CA ALA A 83 3.72 -3.52 -6.80
C ALA A 83 2.73 -2.33 -6.88
N PRO A 84 3.17 -1.08 -6.68
CA PRO A 84 2.29 0.09 -6.54
C PRO A 84 1.28 0.34 -7.67
N ALA A 85 1.54 -0.16 -8.88
CA ALA A 85 0.64 0.00 -10.02
C ALA A 85 -0.55 -1.00 -10.03
N PHE A 86 -0.55 -1.99 -9.14
CA PHE A 86 -1.50 -3.11 -9.13
C PHE A 86 -2.33 -3.15 -7.84
N PHE A 87 -3.44 -3.87 -7.86
CA PHE A 87 -4.27 -4.08 -6.69
C PHE A 87 -3.54 -4.95 -5.64
N PRO A 88 -3.70 -4.66 -4.34
CA PRO A 88 -4.42 -3.52 -3.75
C PRO A 88 -3.56 -2.25 -3.57
N TYR A 89 -2.29 -2.30 -3.93
CA TYR A 89 -1.32 -1.25 -3.63
C TYR A 89 -1.67 0.10 -4.27
N ASN A 90 -2.21 0.08 -5.48
CA ASN A 90 -2.65 1.28 -6.21
C ASN A 90 -3.82 2.06 -5.57
N ARG A 91 -4.34 1.55 -4.44
CA ARG A 91 -5.40 2.18 -3.63
C ARG A 91 -4.92 2.50 -2.20
N CYS A 92 -3.63 2.33 -1.92
CA CYS A 92 -3.10 2.47 -0.57
C CYS A 92 -2.65 3.89 -0.25
N ASP A 93 -2.91 4.29 0.99
CA ASP A 93 -2.16 5.35 1.65
C ASP A 93 -0.92 4.76 2.34
N VAL A 94 0.14 5.57 2.38
CA VAL A 94 1.45 5.21 2.95
C VAL A 94 1.62 5.94 4.27
N PHE A 95 1.83 5.20 5.35
CA PHE A 95 2.05 5.73 6.69
C PHE A 95 3.44 5.40 7.20
N GLY A 96 3.97 6.27 8.05
CA GLY A 96 5.24 6.06 8.76
C GLY A 96 5.01 6.05 10.25
N CYS A 97 5.52 5.03 10.95
CA CYS A 97 5.51 5.05 12.41
C CYS A 97 6.67 5.88 12.94
N GLY A 98 6.38 7.01 13.60
CA GLY A 98 7.40 7.90 14.18
C GLY A 98 8.20 7.26 15.32
N ALA A 99 7.65 6.23 15.98
CA ALA A 99 8.35 5.52 17.06
C ALA A 99 9.41 4.54 16.52
N CYS A 100 9.09 3.81 15.45
CA CYS A 100 9.87 2.66 15.00
C CYS A 100 10.46 2.77 13.61
N GLY A 101 10.05 3.76 12.82
CA GLY A 101 10.49 3.99 11.45
C GLY A 101 9.86 3.08 10.41
N ARG A 102 8.99 2.13 10.79
CA ARG A 102 8.31 1.25 9.83
C ARG A 102 7.39 2.04 8.92
N VAL A 103 7.39 1.65 7.64
CA VAL A 103 6.45 2.13 6.64
C VAL A 103 5.32 1.11 6.52
N LEU A 104 4.09 1.60 6.47
CA LEU A 104 2.86 0.81 6.43
C LEU A 104 2.04 1.24 5.22
N LEU A 105 1.43 0.27 4.54
CA LEU A 105 0.38 0.49 3.56
C LEU A 105 -0.95 0.24 4.23
N LYS A 106 -1.91 1.12 3.99
CA LYS A 106 -3.28 0.95 4.43
C LYS A 106 -4.23 1.22 3.26
N TYR A 107 -5.19 0.34 3.06
CA TYR A 107 -6.33 0.62 2.19
C TYR A 107 -7.61 0.05 2.83
N THR A 108 -8.75 0.54 2.37
CA THR A 108 -10.05 0.07 2.85
C THR A 108 -10.67 -0.84 1.79
N GLU A 109 -10.97 -2.07 2.20
CA GLU A 109 -11.69 -3.06 1.42
C GLU A 109 -13.19 -2.92 1.69
N TYR A 110 -13.98 -2.77 0.62
CA TYR A 110 -15.42 -2.61 0.70
C TYR A 110 -16.10 -3.88 0.16
N GLY A 111 -16.77 -4.61 1.05
CA GLY A 111 -17.69 -5.68 0.70
C GLY A 111 -19.14 -5.20 0.75
N GLY A 112 -20.07 -6.00 0.23
CA GLY A 112 -21.51 -5.64 0.22
C GLY A 112 -22.11 -5.35 1.61
N TYR A 113 -21.49 -5.85 2.69
CA TYR A 113 -21.95 -5.67 4.08
C TYR A 113 -20.83 -5.33 5.07
N TYR A 114 -19.59 -5.14 4.62
CA TYR A 114 -18.47 -4.87 5.52
C TYR A 114 -17.52 -3.83 4.92
N VAL A 115 -16.85 -3.12 5.83
CA VAL A 115 -15.76 -2.19 5.56
C VAL A 115 -14.59 -2.67 6.39
N ASP A 116 -13.51 -3.09 5.73
CA ASP A 116 -12.33 -3.63 6.41
C ASP A 116 -11.08 -2.80 6.08
N ASP A 117 -10.44 -2.28 7.13
CA ASP A 117 -9.17 -1.57 6.99
C ASP A 117 -8.04 -2.60 6.96
N ARG A 118 -7.44 -2.77 5.78
CA ARG A 118 -6.36 -3.72 5.54
C ARG A 118 -5.03 -3.00 5.65
N VAL A 119 -4.11 -3.57 6.42
CA VAL A 119 -2.76 -3.02 6.64
C VAL A 119 -1.69 -4.05 6.32
N ARG A 120 -0.61 -3.60 5.67
CA ARG A 120 0.61 -4.37 5.43
C ARG A 120 1.84 -3.52 5.70
N ALA A 121 2.82 -4.06 6.41
CA ALA A 121 4.13 -3.43 6.58
C ALA A 121 4.96 -3.56 5.30
N VAL A 122 5.64 -2.47 4.92
CA VAL A 122 6.47 -2.46 3.71
C VAL A 122 7.82 -3.11 3.99
N GLN A 123 8.06 -4.24 3.33
CA GLN A 123 9.38 -4.87 3.25
C GLN A 123 10.07 -4.37 1.97
N ALA A 124 11.17 -3.65 2.12
CA ALA A 124 11.77 -2.89 1.01
C ALA A 124 12.29 -3.75 -0.15
N ASP A 125 12.69 -4.99 0.16
CA ASP A 125 13.12 -6.01 -0.78
C ASP A 125 11.98 -6.55 -1.66
N LEU A 126 10.74 -6.51 -1.16
CA LEU A 126 9.54 -6.90 -1.91
C LEU A 126 8.98 -5.79 -2.80
N VAL A 127 9.47 -4.54 -2.68
CA VAL A 127 9.00 -3.42 -3.50
C VAL A 127 9.57 -3.52 -4.91
N VAL A 128 8.68 -3.63 -5.90
CA VAL A 128 9.01 -3.78 -7.32
C VAL A 128 8.50 -2.59 -8.14
N ALA A 129 9.33 -2.13 -9.08
CA ALA A 129 8.94 -1.13 -10.06
C ALA A 129 8.39 -1.87 -11.30
N HIS A 130 7.08 -2.07 -11.32
CA HIS A 130 6.37 -2.51 -12.51
C HIS A 130 5.28 -1.50 -12.84
N ASN A 131 5.34 -0.97 -14.06
CA ASN A 131 4.26 -0.17 -14.61
C ASN A 131 3.25 -1.14 -15.23
N LYS A 132 1.96 -0.86 -15.07
CA LYS A 132 0.96 -1.45 -15.97
C LYS A 132 1.24 -0.88 -17.36
N ALA A 133 1.33 -1.73 -18.38
CA ALA A 133 1.33 -1.25 -19.76
C ALA A 133 0.07 -0.40 -19.98
N PRO A 134 0.12 0.70 -20.75
CA PRO A 134 -1.09 1.44 -21.07
C PRO A 134 -2.07 0.44 -21.70
N GLU A 135 -3.27 0.40 -21.15
CA GLU A 135 -4.37 -0.41 -21.65
C GLU A 135 -4.66 0.12 -23.05
N ASN A 136 -4.13 -0.57 -24.07
CA ASN A 136 -4.32 -0.16 -25.45
C ASN A 136 -5.82 -0.31 -25.72
N ASP A 137 -6.53 0.80 -25.97
CA ASP A 137 -7.92 0.82 -26.41
C ASP A 137 -8.06 -0.12 -27.61
N ARG A 138 -8.38 -1.38 -27.35
CA ARG A 138 -8.80 -2.36 -28.34
C ARG A 138 -10.32 -2.39 -28.30
N ALA A 139 -10.92 -1.35 -28.85
CA ALA A 139 -12.20 -1.47 -29.50
C ALA A 139 -11.93 -1.76 -30.98
N SER A 140 -12.08 -3.03 -31.36
CA SER A 140 -12.41 -3.44 -32.73
C SER A 140 -13.92 -3.49 -32.86
#